data_AF-A0A7L4NUE1-F1
#
_entry.id   AF-A0A7L4NUE1-F1
#
_cell.length_a   1.000
_cell.length_b   1.000
_cell.length_c   1.000
_cell.angle_alpha   90.00
_cell.angle_beta   90.00
_cell.angle_gamma   90.00
#
_symmetry.space_group_name_H-M   'P 1'
#
loop_
_entity.id
_entity.type
_entity.pdbx_description
1 polymer ?
#
loop_
_entity_poly.entity_id
_entity_poly.type
_entity_poly.pdbx_seq_one_letter_code
_entity_poly.pdbx_strand_id
1 'polypeptide(L)' 'MSKAEPEQWRIYVTIFIGLGWLVAIALWLIYLAGSLGILENIGVFILSIAIVAIICVLLWVPWAFKQG' A
#
# COMPACT_ATOMS: atom_id res chain seq x y z
N MET A 1 1.11 30.20 5.91
CA MET A 1 1.93 29.34 5.03
C MET A 1 1.04 28.81 3.92
N SER A 2 1.35 29.12 2.66
CA SER A 2 0.75 28.44 1.51
C SER A 2 1.12 26.96 1.60
N LYS A 3 0.15 26.06 1.78
CA LYS A 3 0.41 24.61 1.77
C LYS A 3 0.76 24.24 0.34
N ALA A 4 2.03 23.94 0.07
CA ALA A 4 2.42 23.49 -1.26
C ALA A 4 1.72 22.15 -1.55
N GLU A 5 1.01 22.10 -2.68
CA GLU A 5 0.25 20.92 -3.09
C GLU A 5 1.20 19.82 -3.58
N PRO A 6 0.90 18.54 -3.31
CA PRO A 6 1.67 17.44 -3.87
C PRO A 6 1.49 17.36 -5.39
N GLU A 7 2.53 16.88 -6.06
CA GLU A 7 2.50 16.64 -7.51
C GLU A 7 1.40 15.60 -7.84
N GLN A 8 0.58 15.88 -8.87
CA GLN A 8 -0.59 15.05 -9.20
C GLN A 8 -0.23 13.56 -9.46
N TRP A 9 0.95 13.28 -10.02
CA TRP A 9 1.41 11.91 -10.26
C TRP A 9 1.52 11.09 -8.95
N ARG A 10 1.90 11.74 -7.84
CA ARG A 10 2.04 11.09 -6.53
C ARG A 10 0.69 10.64 -5.98
N ILE A 11 -0.35 11.45 -6.24
CA ILE A 11 -1.73 11.13 -5.91
C ILE A 11 -2.19 9.92 -6.73
N TYR A 12 -2.00 9.95 -8.05
CA TYR A 12 -2.37 8.82 -8.91
C TYR A 12 -1.65 7.53 -8.52
N VAL A 13 -0.34 7.59 -8.25
CA VAL A 13 0.43 6.42 -7.78
C VAL A 13 -0.15 5.86 -6.48
N THR A 14 -0.56 6.71 -5.53
CA THR A 14 -1.18 6.26 -4.28
C THR A 14 -2.50 5.54 -4.52
N ILE A 15 -3.33 6.04 -5.44
CA ILE A 15 -4.58 5.39 -5.86
C ILE A 15 -4.29 4.01 -6.46
N PHE A 16 -3.31 3.92 -7.36
CA PHE A 16 -2.93 2.65 -7.99
C PHE A 16 -2.33 1.65 -6.99
N ILE A 17 -1.58 2.11 -5.99
CA ILE A 17 -1.10 1.25 -4.90
C ILE A 17 -2.29 0.64 -4.15
N GLY A 18 -3.29 1.46 -3.78
CA GLY A 18 -4.49 0.98 -3.09
C GLY A 18 -5.30 -0.02 -3.92
N LEU A 19 -5.59 0.30 -5.19
CA LEU A 19 -6.31 -0.59 -6.08
C LEU A 19 -5.52 -1.88 -6.37
N GLY A 20 -4.22 -1.77 -6.62
CA GLY A 20 -3.34 -2.91 -6.83
C GLY A 20 -3.27 -3.84 -5.62
N TRP A 21 -3.28 -3.29 -4.41
CA TRP A 21 -3.35 -4.08 -3.18
C TRP A 21 -4.69 -4.83 -3.05
N LEU A 22 -5.82 -4.21 -3.40
CA LEU A 22 -7.11 -4.90 -3.41
C LEU A 22 -7.16 -6.04 -4.44
N VAL A 23 -6.59 -5.83 -5.63
CA VAL A 23 -6.42 -6.89 -6.63
C VAL A 23 -5.53 -8.00 -6.08
N ALA A 24 -4.42 -7.66 -5.43
CA ALA A 24 -3.53 -8.64 -4.81
C ALA A 24 -4.24 -9.46 -3.73
N ILE A 25 -5.05 -8.83 -2.88
CA ILE A 25 -5.88 -9.53 -1.88
C ILE A 25 -6.87 -10.47 -2.57
N ALA A 26 -7.60 -10.00 -3.58
CA ALA A 26 -8.58 -10.82 -4.29
C ALA A 26 -7.94 -12.06 -4.92
N LEU A 27 -6.80 -11.88 -5.60
CA LEU A 27 -6.04 -12.99 -6.19
C LEU A 27 -5.53 -13.95 -5.13
N TRP A 28 -4.98 -13.43 -4.03
CA TRP A 28 -4.51 -14.26 -2.92
C TRP A 28 -5.65 -15.08 -2.31
N LEU A 29 -6.82 -14.48 -2.06
CA LEU A 29 -7.99 -15.17 -1.51
C LEU A 29 -8.52 -16.28 -2.44
N ILE A 30 -8.56 -16.04 -3.75
CA ILE A 30 -9.08 -17.00 -4.73
C ILE A 30 -8.12 -18.18 -4.92
N TYR A 31 -6.82 -17.93 -4.98
CA TYR A 31 -5.86 -18.94 -5.46
C TYR A 31 -4.96 -19.54 -4.37
N LEU A 32 -4.65 -18.80 -3.30
CA LEU A 32 -3.65 -19.22 -2.31
C LEU A 32 -4.25 -19.46 -0.92
N ALA A 33 -5.23 -18.66 -0.50
CA ALA A 33 -5.67 -18.65 0.89
C ALA A 33 -6.25 -20.00 1.37
N GLY A 34 -6.91 -20.73 0.46
CA GLY A 34 -7.45 -22.06 0.75
C GLY A 34 -6.38 -23.15 0.98
N SER A 35 -5.13 -22.89 0.59
CA SER A 35 -4.00 -23.81 0.81
C SER A 35 -3.23 -23.56 2.11
N LEU A 36 -3.55 -22.45 2.80
CA LEU A 36 -2.88 -22.00 4.01
C LEU A 36 -3.76 -22.18 5.24
N GLY A 37 -3.14 -22.35 6.41
CA GLY A 37 -3.83 -22.33 7.70
C GLY A 37 -4.35 -20.92 8.07
N ILE A 38 -5.19 -20.84 9.10
CA ILE A 38 -5.77 -19.55 9.55
C ILE A 38 -4.68 -18.55 9.96
N LEU A 39 -3.72 -18.98 10.78
CA LEU A 39 -2.63 -18.11 11.25
C LEU A 39 -1.71 -17.66 10.10
N GLU A 40 -1.42 -18.55 9.15
CA GLU A 40 -0.63 -18.22 7.96
C GLU A 40 -1.35 -17.17 7.10
N ASN A 41 -2.67 -17.30 6.94
CA ASN A 41 -3.45 -16.33 6.20
C ASN A 41 -3.44 -14.95 6.87
N ILE A 42 -3.57 -14.88 8.19
CA ILE A 42 -3.42 -13.64 8.95
C ILE A 42 -2.02 -13.05 8.73
N GLY A 43 -0.98 -13.88 8.75
CA GLY A 43 0.39 -13.47 8.47
C GLY A 43 0.56 -12.84 7.09
N VAL A 44 0.02 -13.47 6.04
CA VAL A 44 0.05 -12.93 4.67
C VAL A 44 -0.70 -11.60 4.58
N PHE A 45 -1.86 -11.49 5.20
CA PHE A 45 -2.63 -10.24 5.19
C PHE A 45 -1.86 -9.10 5.87
N ILE A 46 -1.31 -9.31 7.07
CA ILE A 46 -0.51 -8.32 7.80
C ILE A 46 0.74 -7.93 7.00
N LEU A 47 1.45 -8.91 6.43
CA LEU A 47 2.62 -8.66 5.61
C LEU A 47 2.28 -7.81 4.37
N SER A 48 1.15 -8.08 3.72
CA SER A 48 0.70 -7.28 2.56
C SER A 48 0.44 -5.81 2.93
N ILE A 49 -0.16 -5.54 4.10
CA ILE A 49 -0.37 -4.18 4.62
C ILE A 49 0.97 -3.51 4.90
N ALA A 50 1.90 -4.22 5.54
CA ALA A 50 3.23 -3.69 5.83
C ALA A 50 3.97 -3.27 4.54
N ILE A 51 3.88 -4.07 3.48
CA ILE A 51 4.47 -3.74 2.18
C ILE A 51 3.85 -2.47 1.61
N VAL A 52 2.52 -2.36 1.59
CA VAL A 52 1.83 -1.13 1.13
C VAL A 52 2.23 0.09 1.94
N ALA A 53 2.30 -0.06 3.27
CA ALA A 53 2.70 1.01 4.17
C ALA A 53 4.13 1.48 3.89
N ILE A 54 5.08 0.55 3.70
CA ILE A 54 6.47 0.87 3.34
C ILE A 54 6.51 1.65 2.02
N ILE A 55 5.79 1.21 1.00
CA ILE A 55 5.75 1.90 -0.31
C ILE A 55 5.18 3.31 -0.13
N CYS A 56 4.10 3.48 0.62
CA CYS A 56 3.52 4.79 0.90
C CYS A 56 4.48 5.69 1.69
N VAL A 57 5.20 5.15 2.68
CA VAL A 57 6.22 5.89 3.45
C VAL A 57 7.32 6.38 2.52
N LEU A 58 7.89 5.49 1.69
CA LEU A 58 8.92 5.84 0.72
C LEU A 58 8.43 6.87 -0.30
N LEU A 59 7.15 6.79 -0.68
CA LEU A 59 6.53 7.76 -1.58
C LEU A 59 6.32 9.12 -0.93
N TRP A 60 5.85 9.20 0.32
CA TRP A 60 5.36 10.46 0.90
C TRP A 60 6.35 11.17 1.83
N VAL A 61 7.21 10.45 2.56
CA VAL A 61 8.12 11.03 3.56
C VAL A 61 9.13 12.02 2.94
N PRO A 62 9.81 11.72 1.81
CA PRO A 62 10.75 12.67 1.23
C PRO A 62 10.11 13.97 0.75
N TRP A 63 8.84 13.92 0.33
CA TRP A 63 8.10 15.12 -0.03
C TRP A 63 7.70 15.92 1.21
N ALA A 64 7.21 15.24 2.26
CA ALA A 64 6.83 15.90 3.50
C ALA A 64 8.01 16.68 4.13
N PHE A 65 9.22 16.12 4.12
CA PHE A 65 10.42 16.81 4.62
C PHE A 65 10.82 18.05 3.82
N LYS A 66 10.39 18.19 2.55
CA LYS A 66 10.65 19.42 1.76
C LYS A 66 9.69 20.56 2.13
N GLN A 67 8.62 20.27 2.86
CA GLN A 67 7.57 21.24 3.19
C GLN A 67 7.69 21.84 4.60
N GLY A 68 8.52 21.24 5.46
CA GLY A 68 8.85 21.75 6.79
C GLY A 68 10.04 22.71 6.73
#